data_AF-A0A016S3B1-F1
#
_entry.id   AF-A0A016S3B1-F1
#
_cell.length_a   1.000
_cell.length_b   1.000
_cell.length_c   1.000
_cell.angle_alpha   90.00
_cell.angle_beta   90.00
_cell.angle_gamma   90.00
#
_symmetry.space_group_name_H-M   'P 1'
#
loop_
_entity.id
_entity.type
_entity.pdbx_description
1 polymer ?
#
loop_
_entity_poly.entity_id
_entity_poly.type
_entity_poly.pdbx_seq_one_letter_code
_entity_poly.pdbx_strand_id
1 'polypeptide(L)' 'MKSRKNKSDVFLSFRFLSNGGVIVKQKIESLDSIGTQYDCVVNCTGLGAGKLVKDENLHPIRGQVKCDFSQVYI' A
#
# COMPACT_ATOMS: atom_id res chain seq x y z
N MET A 1 -0.31 -16.57 -2.97
CA MET A 1 -1.44 -15.64 -3.20
C MET A 1 -1.09 -14.68 -4.33
N LYS A 2 -1.81 -14.70 -5.46
CA LYS A 2 -1.63 -13.70 -6.52
C LYS A 2 -2.44 -12.45 -6.15
N SER A 3 -1.78 -11.30 -6.03
CA SER A 3 -2.46 -10.02 -5.83
C SER A 3 -3.23 -9.67 -7.10
N ARG A 4 -4.57 -9.59 -7.02
CA ARG A 4 -5.37 -8.99 -8.10
C ARG A 4 -5.08 -7.48 -8.08
N LYS A 5 -4.34 -6.97 -9.08
CA LYS A 5 -4.20 -5.52 -9.27
C LYS A 5 -5.49 -5.01 -9.91
N ASN A 6 -6.09 -3.98 -9.32
CA ASN A 6 -7.25 -3.32 -9.91
C ASN A 6 -6.77 -2.30 -10.99
N LYS A 7 -7.69 -1.81 -11.83
CA LYS A 7 -7.34 -0.86 -12.90
C LYS A 7 -6.81 0.48 -12.36
N SER A 8 -7.29 0.93 -11.20
CA SER A 8 -6.87 2.19 -10.57
C SER A 8 -5.42 2.16 -10.09
N ASP A 9 -4.97 1.06 -9.48
CA ASP A 9 -3.59 0.89 -8.99
C ASP A 9 -2.60 0.98 -10.16
N VAL A 10 -2.96 0.37 -11.29
CA VAL A 10 -2.17 0.41 -12.52
C VAL A 10 -2.10 1.84 -13.06
N PHE A 11 -3.23 2.55 -13.09
CA PHE A 11 -3.29 3.93 -13.58
C PHE A 11 -2.45 4.90 -12.73
N LEU A 12 -2.60 4.85 -11.41
CA LEU A 12 -1.86 5.76 -10.50
C LEU A 12 -0.36 5.49 -10.51
N SER A 13 0.04 4.21 -10.56
CA SER A 13 1.46 3.85 -10.67
C SER A 13 2.07 4.40 -11.96
N PHE A 14 1.35 4.27 -13.08
CA PHE A 14 1.80 4.82 -14.37
C PHE A 14 1.97 6.34 -14.29
N ARG A 15 0.97 7.06 -13.78
CA ARG A 15 1.04 8.53 -13.64
C ARG A 15 2.18 8.98 -12.72
N PHE A 16 2.43 8.27 -11.62
CA PHE A 16 3.53 8.56 -10.71
C PHE A 16 4.89 8.44 -11.39
N LEU A 17 5.12 7.34 -12.13
CA LEU A 17 6.35 7.12 -12.88
C LEU A 17 6.53 8.16 -14.00
N SER A 18 5.47 8.49 -14.74
CA SER A 18 5.50 9.49 -15.81
C SER A 18 5.82 10.91 -15.30
N ASN A 19 5.55 11.19 -14.03
CA ASN A 19 5.90 12.46 -13.38
C ASN A 19 7.31 12.43 -12.75
N GLY A 20 8.13 11.41 -13.05
CA GLY A 20 9.51 11.29 -12.54
C GLY A 20 9.63 10.61 -11.17
N GLY A 21 8.54 10.06 -10.64
CA GLY A 21 8.58 9.28 -9.40
C GLY A 21 9.34 7.96 -9.57
N VAL A 22 9.95 7.47 -8.49
CA VAL A 22 10.67 6.18 -8.46
C VAL A 22 9.98 5.23 -7.49
N ILE A 23 9.74 3.99 -7.93
CA ILE A 23 9.15 2.95 -7.08
C ILE A 23 10.25 1.99 -6.64
N VAL A 24 10.51 1.95 -5.33
CA VAL A 24 11.48 1.03 -4.71
C VAL A 24 10.74 0.03 -3.84
N LYS A 25 11.01 -1.27 -4.04
CA LYS A 25 10.47 -2.32 -3.18
C LYS A 25 11.41 -2.55 -2.00
N GLN A 26 11.04 -2.03 -0.84
CA GLN A 26 11.82 -2.15 0.38
C GLN A 26 10.91 -2.37 1.58
N LYS A 27 11.40 -3.10 2.59
CA LYS A 27 10.76 -3.18 3.91
C LYS A 27 11.42 -2.14 4.80
N ILE A 28 10.61 -1.30 5.43
CA ILE A 28 11.06 -0.29 6.40
C ILE A 28 10.71 -0.81 7.79
N GLU A 29 11.71 -0.95 8.64
CA GLU A 29 11.53 -1.41 10.04
C GLU A 29 11.45 -0.25 11.03
N SER A 30 12.08 0.88 10.72
CA SER A 30 11.99 2.13 11.48
C SER A 30 12.09 3.33 10.55
N LEU A 31 11.51 4.48 10.95
CA LEU A 31 11.68 5.72 10.19
C LEU A 31 13.14 6.21 10.22
N ASP A 32 13.88 5.90 11.28
CA ASP A 32 15.31 6.24 11.39
C ASP A 32 16.16 5.60 10.29
N SER A 33 15.76 4.42 9.79
CA SER A 33 16.47 3.73 8.69
C SER A 33 16.44 4.49 7.36
N ILE A 34 15.50 5.43 7.21
CA ILE A 34 15.38 6.28 6.02
C ILE A 34 16.42 7.43 6.09
N GLY A 35 16.82 7.85 7.29
CA GLY A 35 17.80 8.92 7.52
C GLY A 35 17.35 10.29 7.02
N THR A 36 18.30 11.20 6.81
CA THR A 36 18.06 12.59 6.32
C THR A 36 18.05 12.68 4.79
N GLN A 37 17.82 11.56 4.10
CA GLN A 37 17.88 11.49 2.63
C GLN A 37 16.71 12.20 1.95
N TYR A 38 15.65 12.51 2.71
CA TYR A 38 14.43 13.13 2.21
C TYR A 38 14.02 14.28 3.15
N ASP A 39 13.53 15.37 2.58
CA ASP A 39 13.06 16.54 3.33
C ASP A 39 11.73 16.26 4.06
N CYS A 40 10.94 15.33 3.54
CA CYS A 40 9.63 14.96 4.08
C CYS A 40 9.32 13.49 3.81
N VAL A 41 8.64 12.84 4.77
CA VAL A 41 8.18 11.46 4.67
C VAL A 41 6.67 11.41 4.89
N VAL A 42 5.94 10.84 3.92
CA VAL A 42 4.50 10.60 4.01
C VAL A 42 4.26 9.14 4.35
N ASN A 43 3.74 8.87 5.55
CA ASN A 43 3.45 7.51 6.01
C ASN A 43 2.10 7.01 5.46
N CYS A 44 2.16 6.11 4.47
CA CYS A 44 0.99 5.45 3.88
C CYS A 44 0.97 3.93 4.14
N THR A 45 1.49 3.48 5.29
CA THR A 45 1.69 2.04 5.57
C THR A 45 0.43 1.28 6.01
N GLY A 46 -0.73 1.96 6.13
CA GLY A 46 -1.99 1.35 6.56
C GLY A 46 -1.85 0.65 7.91
N LEU A 47 -2.23 -0.64 8.00
CA LEU A 47 -2.08 -1.45 9.21
C LEU A 47 -0.63 -1.59 9.69
N GLY A 48 0.36 -1.33 8.83
CA GLY A 48 1.78 -1.30 9.22
C GLY A 48 2.13 -0.17 10.18
N ALA A 49 1.35 0.91 10.23
CA ALA A 49 1.60 2.07 11.10
C ALA A 49 1.59 1.70 12.59
N GLY A 50 0.76 0.73 12.98
CA GLY A 50 0.73 0.23 14.36
C GLY A 50 2.08 -0.32 14.85
N LYS A 51 2.90 -0.86 13.93
CA LYS A 51 4.28 -1.29 14.26
C LYS A 51 5.31 -0.18 14.04
N LEU A 52 5.20 0.55 12.92
CA LEU A 52 6.22 1.51 12.50
C LEU A 52 6.27 2.76 13.38
N VAL A 53 5.12 3.26 13.82
CA VAL A 53 4.99 4.50 14.60
C VAL A 53 4.23 4.30 15.92
N LYS A 54 4.01 3.05 16.34
CA LYS A 54 3.29 2.68 17.58
C LYS A 54 1.90 3.34 17.69
N ASP A 55 1.15 3.35 16.59
CA ASP A 55 -0.23 3.84 16.60
C ASP A 55 -1.15 2.86 17.34
N GLU A 56 -1.43 3.14 18.62
CA GLU A 56 -2.25 2.29 19.49
C GLU A 56 -3.75 2.34 19.18
N ASN A 57 -4.20 3.40 18.50
CA ASN A 57 -5.62 3.54 18.12
C ASN A 57 -5.95 2.73 16.86
N LEU A 58 -4.94 2.31 16.11
CA LEU A 58 -5.09 1.54 14.88
C LEU A 58 -5.44 0.08 15.18
N HIS A 59 -6.60 -0.35 14.69
CA HIS A 59 -7.07 -1.73 14.80
C HIS A 59 -7.60 -2.24 13.46
N PRO A 60 -7.34 -3.52 13.10
CA PRO A 60 -7.83 -4.09 11.86
C PRO A 60 -9.32 -4.40 11.93
N ILE A 61 -10.07 -4.00 10.91
CA ILE A 61 -11.46 -4.41 10.70
C ILE A 61 -11.49 -5.42 9.55
N ARG A 62 -11.87 -6.67 9.85
CA ARG A 62 -11.93 -7.75 8.86
C ARG A 62 -13.27 -7.71 8.11
N GLY A 63 -13.23 -7.49 6.81
CA GLY A 63 -14.36 -7.68 5.89
C GLY A 63 -14.27 -8.99 5.12
N GLN A 64 -15.40 -9.68 4.95
CA GLN A 64 -15.53 -10.84 4.06
C GLN A 64 -16.45 -10.48 2.89
N VAL A 65 -16.03 -10.79 1.68
CA VAL A 65 -16.83 -10.56 0.46
C VAL A 65 -17.13 -11.89 -0.23
N LYS A 66 -18.37 -12.07 -0.68
CA LYS A 66 -18.71 -13.17 -1.59
C LYS A 66 -18.24 -12.77 -2.99
N CYS A 67 -17.35 -13.56 -3.58
CA CYS A 67 -17.12 -13.45 -5.02
C CYS A 67 -18.36 -14.04 -5.71
N ASP A 68 -19.15 -13.20 -6.35
CA ASP A 68 -20.22 -13.67 -7.20
C ASP A 68 -19.65 -14.08 -8.56
N PHE A 69 -19.96 -15.32 -8.96
CA PHE A 69 -19.56 -15.92 -10.23
C PHE A 69 -20.78 -16.24 -11.11
N SER A 70 -21.98 -15.77 -10.75
CA SER A 70 -23.23 -16.02 -11.49
C SER A 70 -23.26 -15.44 -12.91
N GLN A 71 -22.29 -14.58 -13.27
CA GLN A 71 -22.15 -13.96 -14.59
C GLN A 71 -21.18 -14.70 -15.52
N VAL A 72 -20.78 -15.94 -15.21
CA VAL A 72 -20.05 -16.82 -16.13
C VAL A 72 -21.00 -17.96 -16.53
N TYR A 73 -21.95 -17.65 -17.41
CA TYR A 73 -22.60 -18.68 -18.22
C TYR A 73 -21.66 -19.00 -19.38
N ILE A 74 -21.34 -20.30 -19.52
CA ILE A 74 -20.62 -20.92 -20.64
C ILE A 74 -21.45 -20.77 -21.92
#